data_AF-A0A212CTQ8-F1
#
_entry.id   AF-A0A212CTQ8-F1
#
_cell.length_a   1.000
_cell.length_b   1.000
_cell.length_c   1.000
_cell.angle_alpha   90.00
_cell.angle_beta   90.00
_cell.angle_gamma   90.00
#
_symmetry.space_group_name_H-M   'P 1'
#
loop_
_entity.id
_entity.type
_entity.pdbx_description
1 polymer ?
#
loop_
_entity_poly.entity_id
_entity_poly.type
_entity_poly.pdbx_seq_one_letter_code
_entity_poly.pdbx_strand_id
1 'polypeptide(L)'
;MDSTKENSDGAKEKSDNYRDDLLLRMGLNDNKAGMEGLDKEKINKIIMEATKKEKQVNQRIENMLQQKAQITSQQLRKAQL
;
A
#
# COMPACT_ATOMS: atom_id res chain seq x y z
N MET A 1 -5.99 37.34 19.82
CA MET A 1 -6.34 35.91 19.80
C MET A 1 -6.23 35.50 18.35
N ASP A 2 -5.06 34.97 18.00
CA ASP A 2 -4.74 34.53 16.65
C ASP A 2 -5.22 33.09 16.51
N SER A 3 -6.25 32.88 15.69
CA SER A 3 -6.82 31.56 15.43
C SER A 3 -6.25 31.06 14.12
N THR A 4 -5.18 30.27 14.21
CA THR A 4 -4.57 29.58 13.09
C THR A 4 -5.61 28.62 12.48
N LYS A 5 -5.98 28.88 11.22
CA LYS A 5 -6.73 27.97 10.37
C LYS A 5 -5.87 26.73 10.13
N GLU A 6 -6.23 25.60 10.72
CA GLU A 6 -5.61 24.32 10.43
C GLU A 6 -5.98 23.85 9.01
N ASN A 7 -4.96 23.64 8.20
CA ASN A 7 -5.01 23.18 6.81
C ASN A 7 -5.63 21.77 6.71
N SER A 8 -6.79 21.68 6.05
CA SER A 8 -7.47 20.42 5.69
C SER A 8 -7.06 19.86 4.32
N ASP A 9 -6.06 20.46 3.65
CA ASP A 9 -5.69 20.12 2.27
C ASP A 9 -4.65 18.99 2.13
N GLY A 10 -3.87 18.69 3.18
CA GLY A 10 -2.78 17.70 3.10
C GLY A 10 -3.22 16.23 3.10
N ALA A 11 -4.49 15.93 3.39
CA ALA A 11 -4.99 14.55 3.45
C ALA A 11 -5.43 14.02 2.08
N LYS A 12 -5.92 14.87 1.18
CA LYS A 12 -6.40 14.47 -0.16
C LYS A 12 -5.25 14.13 -1.11
N GLU A 13 -4.18 14.94 -1.13
CA GLU A 13 -3.05 14.69 -2.03
C GLU A 13 -2.33 13.37 -1.75
N LYS A 14 -2.25 12.94 -0.48
CA LYS A 14 -1.61 11.67 -0.12
C LYS A 14 -2.43 10.44 -0.54
N SER A 15 -3.76 10.53 -0.50
CA SER A 15 -4.63 9.41 -0.89
C SER A 15 -4.66 9.19 -2.40
N ASP A 16 -4.53 10.26 -3.18
CA ASP A 16 -4.57 10.18 -4.65
C ASP A 16 -3.25 9.62 -5.19
N ASN A 17 -2.11 10.06 -4.65
CA ASN A 17 -0.79 9.51 -5.01
C ASN A 17 -0.68 7.99 -4.75
N TYR A 18 -1.26 7.50 -3.65
CA TYR A 18 -1.23 6.06 -3.35
C TYR A 18 -2.07 5.23 -4.33
N ARG A 19 -3.23 5.77 -4.74
CA ARG A 19 -4.07 5.11 -5.75
C ARG A 19 -3.38 5.05 -7.11
N ASP A 20 -2.70 6.12 -7.49
CA ASP A 20 -1.99 6.20 -8.77
C ASP A 20 -0.77 5.26 -8.81
N ASP A 21 0.01 5.17 -7.73
CA ASP A 21 1.11 4.18 -7.61
C ASP A 21 0.58 2.73 -7.68
N LEU A 22 -0.57 2.47 -7.06
CA LEU A 22 -1.18 1.14 -7.06
C LEU A 22 -1.74 0.78 -8.44
N LEU A 23 -2.35 1.73 -9.15
CA LEU A 23 -2.80 1.54 -10.54
C LEU A 23 -1.62 1.34 -11.49
N LEU A 24 -0.48 1.99 -11.25
CA LEU A 24 0.74 1.78 -12.04
C LEU A 24 1.28 0.35 -11.87
N ARG A 25 1.20 -0.22 -10.66
CA ARG A 25 1.71 -1.56 -10.35
C ARG A 25 0.72 -2.68 -10.65
N MET A 26 -0.57 -2.44 -10.47
CA MET A 26 -1.59 -3.49 -10.48
C MET A 26 -2.63 -3.30 -11.59
N GLY A 27 -2.74 -2.12 -12.17
CA GLY A 27 -3.70 -1.83 -13.23
C GLY A 27 -3.49 -2.70 -14.47
N LEU A 28 -4.58 -2.91 -15.21
CA LEU A 28 -4.58 -3.64 -16.46
C LEU A 28 -3.64 -2.98 -17.47
N ASN A 29 -2.66 -3.75 -17.92
CA ASN A 29 -1.83 -3.41 -19.07
C ASN A 29 -2.48 -3.96 -20.34
N ASP A 30 -3.17 -3.07 -21.05
CA ASP A 30 -3.90 -3.28 -22.30
C ASP A 30 -3.00 -3.22 -23.55
N ASN A 31 -1.72 -2.85 -23.42
CA ASN A 31 -0.73 -2.89 -24.50
C ASN A 31 -0.22 -4.32 -24.74
N LYS A 32 -1.14 -5.25 -25.00
CA LYS A 32 -0.89 -6.67 -25.26
C LYS A 32 -1.87 -7.19 -26.30
N ALA A 33 -1.43 -8.18 -27.08
CA ALA A 33 -2.27 -8.82 -28.09
C ALA A 33 -3.56 -9.39 -27.47
N GLY A 34 -4.71 -9.09 -28.08
CA GLY A 34 -6.00 -9.60 -27.64
C GLY A 34 -6.63 -8.88 -26.44
N MET A 35 -6.07 -7.75 -26.01
CA MET A 35 -6.67 -6.90 -24.95
C MET A 35 -7.44 -5.69 -25.52
N GLU A 36 -7.59 -5.63 -26.84
CA GLU A 36 -8.35 -4.58 -27.54
C GLU A 36 -9.84 -4.65 -27.18
N GLY A 37 -10.45 -3.50 -26.87
CA GLY A 37 -11.87 -3.41 -26.53
C GLY A 37 -12.23 -3.81 -25.09
N LEU A 38 -11.24 -4.09 -24.23
CA LEU A 38 -11.48 -4.30 -22.81
C LEU A 38 -11.78 -3.00 -22.07
N ASP A 39 -12.73 -3.06 -21.14
CA ASP A 39 -13.05 -1.95 -20.24
C ASP A 39 -12.02 -1.87 -19.11
N LYS A 40 -10.99 -1.04 -19.34
CA LYS A 40 -9.87 -0.81 -18.41
C LYS A 40 -10.33 -0.31 -17.05
N GLU A 41 -11.34 0.55 -17.00
CA GLU A 41 -11.80 1.15 -15.74
C GLU A 41 -12.50 0.11 -14.87
N LYS A 42 -13.42 -0.68 -15.47
CA LYS A 42 -14.11 -1.76 -14.77
C LYS A 42 -13.15 -2.83 -14.27
N ILE A 43 -12.17 -3.22 -15.09
CA ILE A 43 -11.17 -4.22 -14.72
C ILE A 43 -10.26 -3.68 -13.60
N ASN A 44 -9.77 -2.45 -13.72
CA ASN A 44 -8.95 -1.82 -12.67
C ASN A 44 -9.71 -1.72 -11.35
N LYS A 45 -11.00 -1.41 -11.37
CA LYS A 45 -11.84 -1.40 -10.17
C LYS A 45 -11.91 -2.77 -9.50
N ILE A 46 -12.13 -3.83 -10.28
CA ILE A 46 -12.15 -5.22 -9.77
C ILE A 46 -10.78 -5.59 -9.20
N ILE A 47 -9.69 -5.25 -9.89
CA ILE A 47 -8.33 -5.48 -9.40
C ILE A 47 -8.13 -4.78 -8.06
N MET A 48 -8.44 -3.48 -7.96
CA MET A 48 -8.30 -2.70 -6.73
C MET A 48 -9.15 -3.24 -5.58
N GLU A 49 -10.36 -3.73 -5.87
CA GLU A 49 -11.24 -4.34 -4.88
C GLU A 49 -10.68 -5.69 -4.39
N ALA A 50 -10.14 -6.51 -5.30
CA ALA A 50 -9.53 -7.80 -4.98
C ALA A 50 -8.16 -7.67 -4.29
N THR A 51 -7.45 -6.56 -4.50
CA THR A 51 -6.13 -6.30 -3.92
C THR A 51 -6.17 -5.58 -2.58
N LYS A 52 -7.34 -5.57 -1.91
CA LYS A 52 -7.51 -5.29 -0.46
C LYS A 52 -6.75 -6.27 0.48
N LYS A 53 -5.60 -6.79 0.03
CA LYS A 53 -4.53 -7.41 0.82
C LYS A 53 -3.84 -6.42 1.76
N GLU A 54 -4.14 -5.11 1.69
CA GLU A 54 -3.60 -4.10 2.60
C GLU A 54 -3.77 -4.50 4.07
N LYS A 55 -4.94 -5.01 4.46
CA LYS A 55 -5.14 -5.57 5.82
C LYS A 55 -4.21 -6.74 6.13
N GLN A 56 -4.02 -7.65 5.18
CA GLN A 56 -3.18 -8.83 5.36
C GLN A 56 -1.70 -8.47 5.47
N VAL A 57 -1.23 -7.51 4.67
CA VAL A 57 0.14 -7.00 4.71
C VAL A 57 0.38 -6.22 6.01
N ASN A 58 -0.55 -5.34 6.39
CA ASN A 58 -0.47 -4.60 7.64
C ASN A 58 -0.44 -5.54 8.85
N GLN A 59 -1.28 -6.58 8.85
CA GLN A 59 -1.25 -7.62 9.89
C GLN A 59 0.10 -8.35 9.93
N ARG A 60 0.70 -8.64 8.76
CA ARG A 60 2.00 -9.31 8.68
C ARG A 60 3.13 -8.43 9.20
N ILE A 61 3.10 -7.12 8.91
CA ILE A 61 4.07 -6.14 9.41
C ILE A 61 3.95 -5.99 10.93
N GLU A 62 2.72 -5.93 11.44
CA GLU A 62 2.45 -5.84 12.88
C GLU A 62 3.01 -7.07 13.62
N ASN A 63 2.75 -8.27 13.10
CA ASN A 63 3.30 -9.51 13.66
C ASN A 63 4.83 -9.51 13.66
N MET A 64 5.46 -9.00 12.60
CA MET A 64 6.93 -8.90 12.51
C MET A 64 7.51 -7.89 13.50
N LEU A 65 6.86 -6.74 13.72
CA LEU A 65 7.28 -5.75 14.71
C LEU A 65 7.17 -6.29 16.14
N GLN A 66 6.09 -7.00 16.46
CA GLN A 66 5.92 -7.68 17.75
C GLN A 66 7.03 -8.71 17.98
N GLN A 67 7.36 -9.52 16.97
CA GLN A 67 8.47 -10.47 17.06
C GLN A 67 9.81 -9.75 17.24
N LYS A 68 10.06 -8.67 16.49
CA LYS A 68 11.28 -7.86 16.61
C LYS A 68 11.46 -7.28 18.01
N ALA A 69 10.38 -6.84 18.67
CA ALA A 69 10.43 -6.30 20.02
C ALA A 69 10.85 -7.33 21.08
N GLN A 70 10.63 -8.62 20.82
CA GLN A 70 11.00 -9.71 21.72
C GLN A 70 12.42 -10.25 21.48
N ILE A 71 13.10 -9.81 20.41
CA ILE A 71 14.48 -10.22 20.13
C ILE A 71 15.42 -9.55 21.14
N THR A 72 16.16 -10.37 21.88
CA THR A 72 17.17 -9.89 22.82
C THR A 72 18.49 -9.56 22.14
N SER A 73 19.27 -8.63 22.70
CA SER A 73 20.60 -8.26 22.20
C SER A 73 21.60 -9.43 22.17
N GLN A 74 21.37 -10.48 22.98
CA GLN A 74 22.19 -11.69 22.97
C GLN A 74 21.84 -12.61 21.79
N GLN A 75 20.56 -12.77 21.47
CA GLN A 75 20.13 -13.49 20.26
C GLN A 75 20.60 -12.77 18.99
N LEU A 76 20.54 -11.43 18.99
CA LEU A 76 21.02 -10.63 17.87
C LEU A 76 22.53 -10.80 17.63
N ARG A 77 23.34 -10.77 18.71
CA ARG A 77 24.79 -11.02 18.63
C ARG A 77 25.12 -12.43 18.16
N LYS A 78 24.36 -13.44 18.55
CA LYS A 78 24.56 -14.83 18.12
C LYS A 78 24.25 -15.02 16.62
N ALA A 79 23.34 -14.24 16.06
CA ALA A 79 22.99 -14.28 14.64
C ALA A 79 23.95 -13.47 13.72
N GLN A 80 24.85 -12.66 14.30
CA GLN A 80 25.85 -11.87 13.59
C GLN A 80 27.21 -12.59 13.43
N LEU A 81 27.32 -13.80 13.98
CA LEU A 81 28.49 -14.69 13.88
C LEU A 81 28.29 -15.68 12.74
#